data_AF-A0A2E5HH20-F1
#
_entry.id   AF-A0A2E5HH20-F1
#
_cell.length_a   1.000
_cell.length_b   1.000
_cell.length_c   1.000
_cell.angle_alpha   90.00
_cell.angle_beta   90.00
_cell.angle_gamma   90.00
#
_symmetry.space_group_name_H-M   'P 1'
#
loop_
_entity.id
_entity.type
_entity.pdbx_description
1 polymer ?
#
loop_
_entity_poly.entity_id
_entity_poly.type
_entity_poly.pdbx_seq_one_letter_code
_entity_poly.pdbx_strand_id
1 'polypeptide(L)'
;AFQSAKLCMSTQADSGVQYVLMKPIIDNLQNKYSPKISINMNLFESIELSSVDMFVTQGNVPYPVIVPTFPSFTNDSYIDYGSTIN
;
A
#
# COMPACT_ATOMS: atom_id res chain seq x y z
N ALA A 1 -0.09 -13.81 5.74
CA ALA A 1 0.23 -12.79 4.73
C ALA A 1 1.36 -11.86 5.19
N PHE A 2 1.16 -11.03 6.21
CA PHE A 2 2.18 -10.08 6.68
C PHE A 2 3.49 -10.74 7.17
N GLN A 3 3.39 -11.76 8.02
CA GLN A 3 4.57 -12.48 8.52
C GLN A 3 5.35 -13.19 7.41
N SER A 4 4.65 -13.65 6.38
CA SER A 4 5.21 -14.32 5.20
C SER A 4 6.03 -13.34 4.35
N ALA A 5 5.49 -12.14 4.10
CA ALA A 5 6.21 -11.09 3.38
C ALA A 5 7.44 -10.60 4.16
N LYS A 6 7.29 -10.41 5.48
CA LYS A 6 8.40 -10.03 6.36
C LYS A 6 9.53 -11.05 6.34
N LEU A 7 9.23 -12.35 6.28
CA LEU A 7 10.22 -13.43 6.21
C LEU A 7 10.95 -13.47 4.86
N CYS A 8 10.27 -13.19 3.75
CA CYS A 8 10.89 -13.09 2.43
C CYS A 8 11.74 -11.81 2.28
N MET A 9 11.46 -10.78 3.07
CA MET A 9 12.09 -9.45 2.99
C MET A 9 13.10 -9.18 4.10
N SER A 10 13.17 -10.02 5.15
CA SER A 10 14.12 -9.89 6.26
C SER A 10 15.58 -10.11 5.87
N THR A 11 15.83 -10.51 4.62
CA THR A 11 17.17 -10.66 4.04
C THR A 11 17.68 -9.41 3.32
N GLN A 12 16.85 -8.36 3.18
CA GLN A 12 17.19 -7.18 2.39
C GLN A 12 17.38 -5.93 3.26
N ALA A 13 18.41 -5.17 2.88
CA ALA A 13 18.95 -4.00 3.56
C ALA A 13 17.91 -2.88 3.79
N ASP A 14 18.31 -1.94 4.66
CA ASP A 14 17.65 -0.72 5.11
C ASP A 14 16.36 -0.30 4.37
N SER A 15 15.33 0.01 5.16
CA SER A 15 13.94 0.34 4.75
C SER A 15 13.85 1.38 3.62
N GLY A 16 14.84 2.28 3.51
CA GLY A 16 14.91 3.30 2.45
C GLY A 16 15.28 2.80 1.06
N VAL A 17 15.80 1.57 0.91
CA VAL A 17 16.22 0.99 -0.39
C VAL A 17 15.14 0.04 -0.96
N GLN A 18 14.18 -0.36 -0.14
CA GLN A 18 13.22 -1.41 -0.47
C GLN A 18 12.34 -1.06 -1.68
N TYR A 19 11.83 0.17 -1.75
CA TYR A 19 10.98 0.59 -2.88
C TYR A 19 11.76 0.62 -4.20
N VAL A 20 13.06 0.97 -4.19
CA VAL A 20 13.91 0.99 -5.39
C VAL A 20 14.04 -0.41 -6.00
N LEU A 21 14.18 -1.42 -5.14
CA LEU A 21 14.27 -2.83 -5.58
C LEU A 21 12.92 -3.39 -6.02
N MET A 22 11.83 -3.03 -5.34
CA MET A 22 10.50 -3.56 -5.63
C MET A 22 9.84 -2.89 -6.84
N LYS A 23 10.17 -1.62 -7.12
CA LYS A 23 9.49 -0.83 -8.16
C LYS A 23 9.46 -1.53 -9.54
N PRO A 24 10.58 -2.05 -10.10
CA PRO A 24 10.53 -2.69 -11.41
C PRO A 24 9.65 -3.94 -11.44
N ILE A 25 9.58 -4.67 -10.32
CA ILE A 25 8.73 -5.86 -10.18
C ILE A 25 7.26 -5.43 -10.17
N ILE A 26 6.94 -4.37 -9.42
CA ILE A 26 5.59 -3.82 -9.33
C ILE A 26 5.12 -3.27 -10.68
N ASP A 27 5.95 -2.49 -11.37
CA ASP A 27 5.64 -1.94 -12.69
C ASP A 27 5.33 -3.07 -13.69
N ASN A 28 6.07 -4.18 -13.63
CA ASN A 28 5.80 -5.35 -14.48
C ASN A 28 4.44 -6.00 -14.16
N LEU A 29 4.12 -6.14 -12.87
CA LEU A 29 2.84 -6.69 -12.43
C LEU A 29 1.67 -5.77 -12.81
N GLN A 30 1.79 -4.47 -12.58
CA GLN A 30 0.78 -3.49 -12.95
C GLN A 30 0.49 -3.56 -14.45
N ASN A 31 1.53 -3.55 -15.31
CA ASN A 31 1.35 -3.68 -16.76
C ASN A 31 0.67 -5.00 -17.15
N LYS A 32 1.09 -6.12 -16.55
CA LYS A 32 0.54 -7.45 -16.85
C LYS A 32 -0.93 -7.59 -16.47
N TYR A 33 -1.35 -6.99 -15.35
CA TYR A 33 -2.71 -7.13 -14.82
C TYR A 33 -3.61 -5.93 -15.12
N SER A 34 -3.07 -4.82 -15.67
CA SER A 34 -3.79 -3.61 -16.04
C SER A 34 -5.09 -3.90 -16.82
N PRO A 35 -5.14 -4.77 -17.84
CA PRO A 35 -6.39 -5.04 -18.57
C PRO A 35 -7.50 -5.69 -17.73
N LYS A 36 -7.18 -6.23 -16.55
CA LYS A 36 -8.12 -6.90 -15.63
C LYS A 36 -8.54 -6.01 -14.47
N ILE A 37 -7.92 -4.84 -14.33
CA ILE A 37 -8.16 -3.92 -13.23
C ILE A 37 -9.09 -2.83 -13.73
N SER A 38 -10.24 -2.68 -13.09
CA SER A 38 -11.22 -1.64 -13.38
C SER A 38 -11.40 -0.76 -12.15
N ILE A 39 -11.24 0.54 -12.32
CA ILE A 39 -11.18 1.52 -11.24
C ILE A 39 -12.31 2.52 -11.41
N ASN A 40 -13.13 2.69 -10.38
CA ASN A 40 -14.14 3.74 -10.34
C ASN A 40 -13.50 5.06 -9.90
N MET A 41 -13.02 5.83 -10.87
CA MET A 41 -12.38 7.12 -10.59
C MET A 41 -13.38 8.17 -10.10
N ASN A 42 -14.66 8.08 -10.50
CA ASN A 42 -15.71 8.98 -10.01
C ASN A 42 -15.87 8.87 -8.49
N LEU A 43 -15.92 7.64 -7.97
CA LEU A 43 -16.00 7.38 -6.53
C LEU A 43 -14.71 7.80 -5.82
N PHE A 44 -13.54 7.48 -6.40
CA PHE A 44 -12.25 7.85 -5.83
C PHE A 44 -12.11 9.37 -5.65
N GLU A 45 -12.46 10.16 -6.66
CA GLU A 45 -12.38 11.62 -6.58
C GLU A 45 -13.46 12.24 -5.69
N SER A 46 -14.55 11.51 -5.39
CA SER A 46 -15.55 11.95 -4.42
C SER A 46 -15.13 11.76 -2.96
N ILE A 47 -14.00 11.08 -2.70
CA ILE A 47 -13.50 10.88 -1.33
C ILE A 47 -13.01 12.21 -0.78
N GLU A 48 -13.59 12.64 0.34
CA GLU A 48 -13.17 13.83 1.07
C GLU A 48 -12.37 13.44 2.31
N LEU A 49 -11.25 14.11 2.54
CA LEU A 49 -10.49 13.98 3.79
C LEU A 49 -11.25 14.69 4.91
N SER A 50 -11.56 13.96 5.98
CA SER A 50 -12.10 14.58 7.19
C SER A 50 -11.04 15.46 7.84
N SER A 51 -11.45 16.65 8.29
CA SER A 51 -10.61 17.53 9.10
C SER A 51 -10.50 17.08 10.57
N VAL A 52 -11.16 15.97 10.94
CA VAL A 52 -11.10 15.42 12.29
C VAL A 52 -9.91 14.47 12.36
N ASP A 53 -8.91 14.86 13.15
CA ASP A 53 -7.78 13.99 13.44
C ASP A 53 -8.26 12.69 14.09
N MET A 54 -7.95 11.57 13.45
CA MET A 54 -8.30 10.25 13.97
C MET A 54 -7.35 9.89 15.12
N PHE A 55 -7.79 10.13 16.35
CA PHE A 55 -7.16 9.58 17.56
C PHE A 55 -7.80 8.24 17.94
N VAL A 56 -7.17 7.12 17.56
CA VAL A 56 -7.63 5.77 17.96
C VAL A 56 -6.94 5.36 19.26
N THR A 57 -7.67 5.38 20.38
CA THR A 57 -7.22 4.75 21.62
C THR A 57 -7.76 3.33 21.71
N GLN A 58 -6.89 2.32 21.77
CA GLN A 58 -7.31 0.94 22.05
C GLN A 58 -7.57 0.78 23.56
N GLY A 59 -8.82 0.87 23.98
CA GLY A 59 -9.21 0.60 25.36
C GLY A 59 -9.06 -0.89 25.69
N ASN A 60 -8.56 -1.21 26.89
CA ASN A 60 -8.58 -2.54 27.50
C ASN A 60 -7.70 -3.64 26.85
N VAL A 61 -6.61 -3.29 26.14
CA VAL A 61 -5.63 -4.28 25.66
C VAL A 61 -4.46 -4.44 26.65
N PRO A 62 -4.13 -5.67 27.10
CA PRO A 62 -3.08 -5.91 28.11
C PRO A 62 -1.65 -5.64 27.61
N TYR A 63 -1.45 -5.47 26.29
CA TYR A 63 -0.18 -5.15 25.67
C TYR A 63 -0.37 -4.15 24.51
N PRO A 64 0.58 -3.21 24.29
CA PRO A 64 0.54 -2.37 23.11
C PRO A 64 0.67 -3.23 21.85
N VAL A 65 -0.26 -3.09 20.92
CA VAL A 65 -0.12 -3.71 19.60
C VAL A 65 0.98 -2.93 18.87
N ILE A 66 2.20 -3.47 18.85
CA ILE A 66 3.25 -2.97 17.96
C ILE A 66 2.78 -3.28 16.56
N VAL A 67 2.12 -2.31 15.92
CA VAL A 67 1.80 -2.39 14.50
C VAL A 67 3.11 -2.10 13.78
N PRO A 68 3.73 -3.10 13.13
CA PRO A 68 4.88 -2.82 12.30
C PRO A 68 4.44 -1.87 11.19
N THR A 69 5.32 -0.93 10.82
CA THR A 69 5.10 -0.09 9.65
C THR A 69 4.79 -0.99 8.45
N PHE A 70 3.67 -0.73 7.78
CA PHE A 70 3.38 -1.39 6.53
C PHE A 70 4.51 -1.07 5.55
N PRO A 71 5.15 -2.08 4.94
CA PRO A 71 6.22 -1.82 3.99
C PRO A 71 5.64 -1.10 2.76
N SER A 72 6.18 0.07 2.46
CA SER A 72 5.86 0.79 1.22
C SER A 72 6.74 0.26 0.11
N PHE A 73 6.13 -0.44 -0.85
CA PHE A 73 6.86 -1.08 -1.94
C PHE A 73 6.99 -0.22 -3.19
N THR A 74 6.15 0.80 -3.32
CA THR A 74 6.22 1.79 -4.40
C THR A 74 6.20 3.19 -3.79
N ASN A 75 6.75 4.14 -4.54
CA ASN A 75 6.66 5.58 -4.31
C ASN A 75 5.82 6.28 -5.41
N ASP A 76 5.13 5.51 -6.26
CA ASP A 76 4.27 6.04 -7.31
C ASP A 76 3.09 6.77 -6.67
N SER A 77 2.84 8.00 -7.14
CA SER A 77 1.77 8.86 -6.64
C SER A 77 0.56 8.91 -7.57
N TYR A 78 0.67 8.30 -8.76
CA TYR A 78 -0.35 8.30 -9.80
C TYR A 78 -0.88 6.89 -10.02
N ILE A 79 -2.16 6.80 -10.38
CA ILE A 79 -2.79 5.57 -10.81
C ILE A 79 -2.79 5.58 -12.35
N ASP A 80 -1.74 5.01 -12.95
CA ASP A 80 -1.50 4.98 -14.40
C ASP A 80 -1.72 3.60 -15.04
N TYR A 81 -2.36 2.69 -14.29
CA TYR A 81 -2.72 1.35 -14.73
C TYR A 81 -4.22 1.09 -14.56
N GLY A 82 -4.73 0.07 -15.24
CA GLY A 82 -6.16 -0.26 -15.23
C GLY A 82 -6.97 0.48 -16.29
N SER A 83 -8.27 0.26 -16.25
CA SER A 83 -9.27 1.02 -17.01
C SER A 83 -10.24 1.73 -16.08
N THR A 84 -10.72 2.91 -16.48
CA THR A 84 -11.77 3.60 -15.73
C THR A 84 -13.12 2.95 -15.99
N ILE A 85 -13.90 2.77 -14.92
CA ILE A 85 -15.32 2.45 -14.99
C ILE A 85 -16.12 3.66 -14.49
N ASN A 86 -17.25 3.89 -15.15
CA ASN A 86 -18.14 5.01 -14.83
C ASN A 86 -19.08 4.67 -13.68
#